data_AF-A0A7I5EA02-F1
#
_entry.id   AF-A0A7I5EA02-F1
#
_cell.length_a   1.000
_cell.length_b   1.000
_cell.length_c   1.000
_cell.angle_alpha   90.00
_cell.angle_beta   90.00
_cell.angle_gamma   90.00
#
_symmetry.space_group_name_H-M   'P 1'
#
loop_
_entity.id
_entity.type
_entity.pdbx_description
1 polymer ?
#
loop_
_entity_poly.entity_id
_entity_poly.type
_entity_poly.pdbx_seq_one_letter_code
_entity_poly.pdbx_strand_id
1 'polypeptide(L)'
;MLLPYSKISGVFLFVYFCRNTRLMFASPYHYYSFLELQIILISMGYFIYDSLDMIFNETLNVSSVVLMIHHVCSIIFLTVVLASHKFLLYAYWALMMEVSSIFLHCRGILNQSKLSTTSMISLYKVVSYVNIVLFVPFRFFTQAFLMLWSFVNLYNINWVFFTMSMICNLCFLATNCALFLRLLHSDGFICDKVTSDNLGVFAEDVEYKQVEKGELLQDHDDYDRNT
;
A
#
# COMPACT_ATOMS: atom_id res chain seq x y z
N MET A 1 -23.73 0.48 -3.05
CA MET A 1 -24.32 0.07 -1.74
C MET A 1 -23.59 -1.16 -1.16
N LEU A 2 -22.24 -1.18 -1.15
CA LEU A 2 -21.42 -2.36 -0.77
C LEU A 2 -20.29 -2.06 0.24
N LEU A 3 -20.03 -0.77 0.53
CA LEU A 3 -19.08 -0.31 1.56
C LEU A 3 -19.32 -0.81 3.00
N PRO A 4 -20.56 -1.07 3.49
CA PRO A 4 -20.71 -1.55 4.87
C PRO A 4 -20.24 -3.00 5.05
N TYR A 5 -20.31 -3.85 4.02
CA TYR A 5 -20.03 -5.28 4.17
C TYR A 5 -18.54 -5.60 4.30
N SER A 6 -17.69 -4.96 3.51
CA SER A 6 -16.22 -5.08 3.62
C SER A 6 -15.73 -4.60 5.00
N LYS A 7 -16.37 -3.58 5.57
CA LYS A 7 -16.07 -3.09 6.93
C LYS A 7 -16.50 -4.09 8.01
N ILE A 8 -17.68 -4.68 7.89
CA ILE A 8 -18.20 -5.64 8.86
C ILE A 8 -17.38 -6.95 8.83
N SER A 9 -17.04 -7.45 7.64
CA SER A 9 -16.21 -8.65 7.51
C SER A 9 -14.79 -8.41 8.04
N GLY A 10 -14.18 -7.26 7.76
CA GLY A 10 -12.86 -6.91 8.26
C GLY A 10 -12.79 -6.73 9.79
N VAL A 11 -13.79 -6.09 10.40
CA VAL A 11 -13.86 -5.94 11.87
C VAL A 11 -14.08 -7.30 12.54
N PHE A 12 -14.95 -8.14 11.97
CA PHE A 12 -15.14 -9.51 12.46
C PHE A 12 -13.85 -10.34 12.34
N LEU A 13 -13.11 -10.16 11.24
CA LEU A 13 -11.80 -10.78 11.02
C LEU A 13 -10.81 -10.42 12.13
N PHE A 14 -10.75 -9.13 12.44
CA PHE A 14 -9.83 -8.58 13.43
C PHE A 14 -10.18 -8.99 14.85
N VAL A 15 -11.47 -8.97 15.22
CA VAL A 15 -11.93 -9.44 16.54
C VAL A 15 -11.66 -10.93 16.72
N TYR A 16 -11.87 -11.75 15.67
CA TYR A 16 -11.56 -13.16 15.71
C TYR A 16 -10.05 -13.42 15.83
N PHE A 17 -9.23 -12.67 15.09
CA PHE A 17 -7.77 -12.70 15.23
C PHE A 17 -7.33 -12.41 16.67
N CYS A 18 -7.83 -11.32 17.27
CA CYS A 18 -7.49 -10.93 18.64
C CYS A 18 -7.94 -11.98 19.66
N ARG A 19 -9.10 -12.62 19.47
CA ARG A 19 -9.61 -13.67 20.38
C ARG A 19 -8.91 -15.01 20.22
N ASN A 20 -8.49 -15.39 19.02
CA ASN A 20 -8.00 -16.72 18.67
C ASN A 20 -6.50 -16.76 18.31
N THR A 21 -5.72 -15.80 18.79
CA THR A 21 -4.26 -15.73 18.60
C THR A 21 -3.58 -17.07 18.89
N ARG A 22 -3.90 -17.76 20.00
CA ARG A 22 -3.29 -19.08 20.30
C ARG A 22 -3.54 -20.16 19.24
N LEU A 23 -4.71 -20.22 18.60
CA LEU A 23 -4.97 -21.20 17.53
C LEU A 23 -4.29 -20.81 16.21
N MET A 24 -4.26 -19.52 15.90
CA MET A 24 -3.63 -19.01 14.67
C MET A 24 -2.12 -19.20 14.62
N PHE A 25 -1.45 -19.16 15.77
CA PHE A 25 -0.01 -19.38 15.86
C PHE A 25 0.37 -20.86 16.12
N ALA A 26 -0.50 -21.68 16.74
CA ALA A 26 -0.11 -23.02 17.20
C ALA A 26 -0.32 -24.17 16.19
N SER A 27 -1.33 -24.12 15.30
CA SER A 27 -1.51 -25.18 14.29
C SER A 27 -2.31 -24.72 13.05
N PRO A 28 -1.68 -24.02 12.08
CA PRO A 28 -2.34 -23.60 10.84
C PRO A 28 -2.74 -24.74 9.89
N TYR A 29 -2.42 -25.98 10.24
CA TYR A 29 -2.39 -27.13 9.31
C TYR A 29 -3.66 -28.00 9.32
N HIS A 30 -4.43 -28.02 10.41
CA HIS A 30 -5.53 -28.99 10.61
C HIS A 30 -6.87 -28.36 11.01
N TYR A 31 -6.99 -27.04 10.98
CA TYR A 31 -8.23 -26.36 11.34
C TYR A 31 -9.06 -26.07 10.09
N TYR A 32 -10.23 -26.71 10.00
CA TYR A 32 -11.21 -26.50 8.95
C TYR A 32 -12.55 -26.19 9.62
N SER A 33 -12.98 -24.93 9.54
CA SER A 33 -14.28 -24.48 10.06
C SER A 33 -15.12 -23.92 8.93
N PHE A 34 -16.40 -24.29 8.90
CA PHE A 34 -17.34 -23.85 7.86
C PHE A 34 -17.51 -22.32 7.84
N LEU A 35 -17.44 -21.67 9.00
CA LEU A 35 -17.54 -20.21 9.12
C LEU A 35 -16.34 -19.48 8.51
N GLU A 36 -15.13 -20.01 8.67
CA GLU A 36 -13.91 -19.40 8.11
C GLU A 36 -13.85 -19.56 6.59
N LEU A 37 -14.33 -20.69 6.08
CA LEU A 37 -14.46 -20.93 4.64
C LEU A 37 -15.45 -19.94 3.99
N GLN A 38 -16.57 -19.65 4.65
CA GLN A 38 -17.56 -18.67 4.15
C GLN A 38 -16.93 -17.28 3.99
N ILE A 39 -16.10 -16.85 4.94
CA ILE A 39 -15.40 -15.56 4.84
C ILE A 39 -14.49 -15.54 3.62
N ILE A 40 -13.71 -16.60 3.41
CA ILE A 40 -12.80 -16.71 2.25
C ILE A 40 -13.56 -16.72 0.93
N LEU A 41 -14.66 -17.46 0.83
CA LEU A 41 -15.50 -17.51 -0.37
C LEU A 41 -16.15 -16.15 -0.68
N ILE A 42 -16.66 -15.46 0.34
CA ILE A 42 -17.24 -14.13 0.19
C ILE A 42 -16.16 -13.13 -0.23
N SER A 43 -14.98 -13.16 0.39
CA SER A 43 -13.85 -12.30 0.01
C SER A 43 -13.36 -12.57 -1.41
N MET A 44 -13.31 -13.84 -1.85
CA MET A 44 -12.97 -14.18 -3.23
C MET A 44 -14.00 -13.62 -4.23
N GLY A 45 -15.30 -13.75 -3.93
CA GLY A 45 -16.36 -13.16 -4.74
C GLY A 45 -16.26 -11.65 -4.84
N TYR A 46 -15.91 -10.98 -3.73
CA TYR A 46 -15.64 -9.54 -3.72
C TYR A 46 -14.45 -9.19 -4.64
N PHE A 47 -13.32 -9.88 -4.55
CA PHE A 47 -12.16 -9.60 -5.40
C PHE A 47 -12.44 -9.79 -6.88
N ILE A 48 -13.23 -10.78 -7.25
CA ILE A 48 -13.65 -10.98 -8.64
C ILE A 48 -14.50 -9.80 -9.10
N TYR A 49 -15.49 -9.40 -8.30
CA TYR A 49 -16.35 -8.26 -8.62
C TYR A 49 -15.56 -6.96 -8.77
N ASP A 50 -14.67 -6.67 -7.81
CA ASP A 50 -13.82 -5.48 -7.78
C ASP A 50 -12.83 -5.44 -8.97
N SER A 51 -12.27 -6.60 -9.33
CA SER A 51 -11.42 -6.74 -10.53
C SER A 51 -12.19 -6.44 -11.82
N LEU A 52 -13.42 -6.93 -11.94
CA LEU A 52 -14.26 -6.65 -13.10
C LEU A 52 -14.65 -5.18 -13.17
N ASP A 53 -15.02 -4.56 -12.05
CA ASP A 53 -15.33 -3.14 -11.98
C ASP A 53 -14.14 -2.28 -12.42
N MET A 54 -12.93 -2.58 -11.93
CA MET A 54 -11.71 -1.91 -12.35
C MET A 54 -11.39 -2.07 -13.84
N ILE A 55 -11.63 -3.25 -14.43
CA ILE A 55 -11.39 -3.51 -15.86
C ILE A 55 -12.35 -2.72 -16.74
N PHE A 56 -13.63 -2.63 -16.37
CA PHE A 56 -14.66 -2.03 -17.22
C PHE A 56 -14.86 -0.54 -16.99
N ASN A 57 -14.65 -0.05 -15.77
CA ASN A 57 -15.11 1.27 -15.35
C ASN A 57 -13.96 2.25 -15.01
N GLU A 58 -12.73 1.77 -14.82
CA GLU A 58 -11.60 2.62 -14.40
C GLU A 58 -10.67 2.99 -15.57
N THR A 59 -10.16 4.23 -15.55
CA THR A 59 -9.13 4.65 -16.51
C THR A 59 -7.80 3.98 -16.18
N LEU A 60 -7.04 3.57 -17.21
CA LEU A 60 -5.77 2.84 -17.08
C LEU A 60 -4.66 3.73 -16.49
N ASN A 61 -4.77 4.07 -15.21
CA ASN A 61 -3.74 4.70 -14.42
C ASN A 61 -2.79 3.64 -13.87
N VAL A 62 -1.50 3.99 -13.74
CA VAL A 62 -0.45 3.11 -13.17
C VAL A 62 -0.88 2.47 -11.85
N SER A 63 -1.65 3.20 -11.05
CA SER A 63 -2.08 2.75 -9.73
C SER A 63 -3.23 1.75 -9.76
N SER A 64 -4.18 1.96 -10.68
CA SER A 64 -5.23 0.98 -10.97
C SER A 64 -4.60 -0.31 -11.50
N VAL A 65 -3.56 -0.23 -12.36
CA VAL A 65 -2.84 -1.42 -12.84
C VAL A 65 -2.14 -2.17 -11.71
N VAL A 66 -1.44 -1.48 -10.81
CA VAL A 66 -0.78 -2.11 -9.64
C VAL A 66 -1.79 -2.81 -8.74
N LEU A 67 -2.94 -2.16 -8.49
CA LEU A 67 -4.02 -2.74 -7.70
C LEU A 67 -4.67 -3.94 -8.42
N MET A 68 -4.81 -3.87 -9.75
CA MET A 68 -5.36 -4.97 -10.55
C MET A 68 -4.49 -6.22 -10.47
N ILE A 69 -3.17 -6.05 -10.60
CA ILE A 69 -2.21 -7.15 -10.44
C ILE A 69 -2.35 -7.78 -9.05
N HIS A 70 -2.50 -6.97 -8.00
CA HIS A 70 -2.75 -7.45 -6.64
C HIS A 70 -4.02 -8.32 -6.57
N HIS A 71 -5.16 -7.85 -7.09
CA HIS A 71 -6.42 -8.60 -7.04
C HIS A 71 -6.37 -9.90 -7.85
N VAL A 72 -5.77 -9.87 -9.04
CA VAL A 72 -5.59 -11.09 -9.86
C VAL A 72 -4.73 -12.11 -9.12
N CYS A 73 -3.62 -11.69 -8.52
CA CYS A 73 -2.78 -12.57 -7.70
C CYS A 73 -3.54 -13.11 -6.48
N SER A 74 -4.35 -12.29 -5.80
CA SER A 74 -5.22 -12.70 -4.69
C SER A 74 -6.24 -13.75 -5.10
N ILE A 75 -6.91 -13.59 -6.25
CA ILE A 75 -7.88 -14.56 -6.77
C ILE A 75 -7.21 -15.91 -7.06
N ILE A 76 -6.05 -15.89 -7.72
CA ILE A 76 -5.29 -17.11 -8.04
C ILE A 76 -4.90 -17.83 -6.74
N PHE A 77 -4.36 -17.09 -5.77
CA PHE A 77 -3.95 -17.64 -4.49
C PHE A 77 -5.12 -18.23 -3.69
N LEU A 78 -6.24 -17.51 -3.57
CA LEU A 78 -7.42 -18.01 -2.86
C LEU A 78 -8.01 -19.25 -3.54
N THR A 79 -7.98 -19.30 -4.88
CA THR A 79 -8.40 -20.49 -5.65
C THR A 79 -7.55 -21.70 -5.29
N VAL A 80 -6.23 -21.54 -5.21
CA VAL A 80 -5.30 -22.63 -4.83
C VAL A 80 -5.55 -23.11 -3.39
N VAL A 81 -5.79 -22.19 -2.45
CA VAL A 81 -6.10 -22.55 -1.06
C VAL A 81 -7.43 -23.31 -0.96
N LEU A 82 -8.48 -22.85 -1.65
CA LEU A 82 -9.77 -23.52 -1.71
C LEU A 82 -9.66 -24.91 -2.33
N ALA A 83 -8.94 -25.05 -3.45
CA ALA A 83 -8.72 -26.33 -4.11
C ALA A 83 -7.93 -27.33 -3.25
N SER A 84 -7.03 -26.83 -2.39
CA SER A 84 -6.16 -27.67 -1.57
C SER A 84 -6.80 -28.11 -0.26
N HIS A 85 -7.88 -27.45 0.20
CA HIS A 85 -8.56 -27.66 1.49
C HIS A 85 -7.63 -27.68 2.72
N LYS A 86 -6.40 -27.20 2.54
CA LYS A 86 -5.32 -27.10 3.52
C LYS A 86 -4.80 -25.66 3.34
N PHE A 87 -4.39 -24.97 4.40
CA PHE A 87 -3.96 -23.56 4.40
C PHE A 87 -5.06 -22.49 4.58
N LEU A 88 -6.21 -22.84 5.18
CA LEU A 88 -7.30 -21.89 5.45
C LEU A 88 -6.85 -20.69 6.32
N LEU A 89 -6.08 -20.96 7.38
CA LEU A 89 -5.52 -19.94 8.25
C LEU A 89 -4.49 -19.04 7.55
N TYR A 90 -3.74 -19.60 6.60
CA TYR A 90 -2.76 -18.86 5.80
C TYR A 90 -3.47 -17.87 4.86
N ALA A 91 -4.59 -18.28 4.25
CA ALA A 91 -5.46 -17.36 3.51
C ALA A 91 -6.11 -16.31 4.41
N TYR A 92 -6.46 -16.65 5.64
CA TYR A 92 -7.04 -15.70 6.59
C TYR A 92 -6.08 -14.56 6.96
N TRP A 93 -4.82 -14.90 7.23
CA TRP A 93 -3.75 -13.92 7.40
C TRP A 93 -3.54 -13.07 6.14
N ALA A 94 -3.57 -13.68 4.95
CA ALA A 94 -3.47 -12.93 3.70
C ALA A 94 -4.64 -11.92 3.52
N LEU A 95 -5.86 -12.32 3.88
CA LEU A 95 -7.04 -11.45 3.86
C LEU A 95 -6.97 -10.31 4.89
N MET A 96 -6.19 -10.47 5.97
CA MET A 96 -6.01 -9.41 6.96
C MET A 96 -5.31 -8.18 6.37
N MET A 97 -4.43 -8.37 5.38
CA MET A 97 -3.79 -7.25 4.66
C MET A 97 -4.82 -6.39 3.92
N GLU A 98 -5.95 -6.96 3.53
CA GLU A 98 -7.02 -6.26 2.82
C GLU A 98 -7.84 -5.33 3.73
N VAL A 99 -7.91 -5.64 5.03
CA VAL A 99 -8.54 -4.75 6.02
C VAL A 99 -7.78 -3.42 6.10
N SER A 100 -6.46 -3.45 5.96
CA SER A 100 -5.61 -2.26 5.84
C SER A 100 -5.93 -1.42 4.60
N SER A 101 -6.33 -2.05 3.49
CA SER A 101 -6.75 -1.36 2.25
C SER A 101 -8.01 -0.53 2.50
N ILE A 102 -8.95 -1.00 3.32
CA ILE A 102 -10.20 -0.29 3.65
C ILE A 102 -9.90 1.05 4.34
N PHE A 103 -8.91 1.09 5.23
CA PHE A 103 -8.48 2.34 5.88
C PHE A 103 -7.88 3.32 4.86
N LEU A 104 -7.14 2.81 3.87
CA LEU A 104 -6.57 3.61 2.78
C LEU A 104 -7.67 4.19 1.87
N HIS A 105 -8.69 3.40 1.51
CA HIS A 105 -9.85 3.89 0.75
C HIS A 105 -10.67 4.89 1.55
N CYS A 106 -10.90 4.66 2.84
CA CYS A 106 -11.58 5.62 3.71
C CYS A 106 -10.83 6.96 3.73
N ARG A 107 -9.49 6.94 3.79
CA ARG A 107 -8.65 8.13 3.69
C ARG A 107 -8.78 8.81 2.32
N GLY A 108 -8.74 8.05 1.22
CA GLY A 108 -8.91 8.58 -0.13
C GLY A 108 -10.23 9.32 -0.32
N ILE A 109 -11.33 8.74 0.18
CA ILE A 109 -12.66 9.35 0.19
C ILE A 109 -12.68 10.61 1.06
N LEU A 110 -12.11 10.55 2.27
CA LEU A 110 -11.94 11.71 3.15
C LEU A 110 -11.15 12.84 2.46
N ASN A 111 -10.11 12.50 1.69
CA ASN A 111 -9.29 13.47 0.96
C ASN A 111 -10.08 14.15 -0.16
N GLN A 112 -10.83 13.39 -0.95
CA GLN A 112 -11.69 13.94 -2.02
C GLN A 112 -12.82 14.81 -1.45
N SER A 113 -13.34 14.46 -0.26
CA SER A 113 -14.36 15.26 0.43
C SER A 113 -13.83 16.57 1.05
N LYS A 114 -12.51 16.71 1.21
CA LYS A 114 -11.85 17.83 1.92
C LYS A 114 -11.47 19.02 1.04
N LEU A 115 -11.79 18.99 -0.25
CA LEU A 115 -11.56 20.11 -1.18
C LEU A 115 -12.36 21.40 -0.87
N SER A 116 -13.06 21.49 0.27
CA SER A 116 -14.00 22.60 0.56
C SER A 116 -13.63 23.52 1.74
N THR A 117 -12.61 23.27 2.58
CA THR A 117 -12.39 24.16 3.76
C THR A 117 -10.96 24.22 4.33
N THR A 118 -10.39 25.43 4.39
CA THR A 118 -9.05 25.79 4.89
C THR A 118 -8.71 25.32 6.32
N SER A 119 -9.72 25.08 7.17
CA SER A 119 -9.54 24.60 8.56
C SER A 119 -9.06 23.13 8.66
N MET A 120 -9.19 22.34 7.59
CA MET A 120 -8.99 20.88 7.62
C MET A 120 -7.53 20.40 7.38
N ILE A 121 -6.57 21.32 7.18
CA ILE A 121 -5.16 21.00 6.89
C ILE A 121 -4.46 20.30 8.09
N SER A 122 -4.73 20.72 9.32
CA SER A 122 -4.16 20.08 10.51
C SER A 122 -4.71 18.66 10.72
N LEU A 123 -6.03 18.51 10.55
CA LEU A 123 -6.69 17.19 10.60
C LEU A 123 -6.23 16.28 9.46
N TYR A 124 -5.83 16.83 8.31
CA TYR A 124 -5.26 16.05 7.22
C TYR A 124 -3.91 15.41 7.61
N LYS A 125 -3.00 16.18 8.24
CA LYS A 125 -1.70 15.65 8.70
C LYS A 125 -1.87 14.53 9.73
N VAL A 126 -2.79 14.70 10.69
CA VAL A 126 -3.08 13.69 11.72
C VAL A 126 -3.65 12.41 11.10
N VAL A 127 -4.63 12.52 10.20
CA VAL A 127 -5.24 11.36 9.52
C VAL A 127 -4.23 10.65 8.61
N SER A 128 -3.34 11.40 7.96
CA SER A 128 -2.26 10.84 7.14
C SER A 128 -1.27 10.03 7.99
N TYR A 129 -0.84 10.57 9.14
CA TYR A 129 0.06 9.89 10.06
C TYR A 129 -0.57 8.62 10.66
N VAL A 130 -1.82 8.69 11.11
CA VAL A 130 -2.57 7.53 11.60
C VAL A 130 -2.69 6.45 10.52
N ASN A 131 -2.91 6.84 9.27
CA ASN A 131 -2.97 5.88 8.17
C ASN A 131 -1.62 5.18 7.92
N ILE A 132 -0.49 5.90 8.00
CA ILE A 132 0.85 5.28 7.90
C ILE A 132 1.09 4.31 9.07
N VAL A 133 0.78 4.74 10.29
CA VAL A 133 0.96 3.93 11.50
C VAL A 133 0.09 2.67 11.49
N LEU A 134 -1.11 2.72 10.92
CA LEU A 134 -1.95 1.54 10.74
C LEU A 134 -1.51 0.69 9.54
N PHE A 135 -1.08 1.31 8.44
CA PHE A 135 -0.69 0.61 7.22
C PHE A 135 0.51 -0.34 7.45
N VAL A 136 1.52 0.12 8.18
CA VAL A 136 2.78 -0.63 8.38
C VAL A 136 2.60 -1.96 9.10
N PRO A 137 1.99 -2.05 10.30
CA PRO A 137 1.82 -3.31 11.01
C PRO A 137 0.83 -4.25 10.31
N PHE A 138 -0.24 -3.75 9.70
CA PHE A 138 -1.21 -4.65 9.07
C PHE A 138 -0.71 -5.24 7.75
N ARG A 139 0.14 -4.53 7.00
CA ARG A 139 0.70 -5.03 5.74
C ARG A 139 2.09 -5.61 5.87
N PHE A 140 3.09 -4.86 6.33
CA PHE A 140 4.47 -5.35 6.33
C PHE A 140 4.70 -6.44 7.37
N PHE A 141 4.13 -6.32 8.56
CA PHE A 141 4.30 -7.36 9.57
C PHE A 141 3.55 -8.65 9.20
N THR A 142 2.30 -8.54 8.72
CA THR A 142 1.56 -9.71 8.19
C THR A 142 2.29 -10.38 7.03
N GLN A 143 2.83 -9.59 6.10
CA GLN A 143 3.60 -10.09 4.95
C GLN A 143 4.90 -10.79 5.41
N ALA A 144 5.63 -10.20 6.34
CA ALA A 144 6.84 -10.79 6.90
C ALA A 144 6.55 -12.08 7.67
N PHE A 145 5.45 -12.11 8.43
CA PHE A 145 5.00 -13.29 9.15
C PHE A 145 4.66 -14.45 8.20
N LEU A 146 3.88 -14.19 7.15
CA LEU A 146 3.53 -15.20 6.15
C LEU A 146 4.77 -15.75 5.42
N MET A 147 5.71 -14.88 5.08
CA MET A 147 6.96 -15.27 4.43
C MET A 147 7.83 -16.12 5.37
N LEU A 148 8.00 -15.70 6.63
CA LEU A 148 8.77 -16.44 7.63
C LEU A 148 8.13 -17.80 7.94
N TRP A 149 6.81 -17.85 8.07
CA TRP A 149 6.09 -19.09 8.31
C TRP A 149 6.28 -20.09 7.15
N SER A 150 6.22 -19.60 5.91
CA SER A 150 6.47 -20.42 4.72
C SER A 150 7.90 -21.01 4.73
N PHE A 151 8.91 -20.24 5.16
CA PHE A 151 10.29 -20.73 5.31
C PHE A 151 10.44 -21.76 6.44
N VAL A 152 9.85 -21.53 7.60
CA VAL A 152 9.94 -22.45 8.75
C VAL A 152 9.27 -23.80 8.43
N ASN A 153 8.18 -23.78 7.67
CA ASN A 153 7.44 -24.99 7.29
C ASN A 153 7.87 -25.61 5.95
N LEU A 154 9.02 -25.22 5.40
CA LEU A 154 9.54 -25.67 4.09
C LEU A 154 9.61 -27.19 3.95
N TYR A 155 9.96 -27.90 5.03
CA TYR A 155 10.07 -29.37 5.02
C TYR A 155 8.73 -30.11 5.15
N ASN A 156 7.66 -29.43 5.60
CA ASN A 156 6.34 -30.03 5.79
C ASN A 156 5.37 -29.76 4.61
N ILE A 157 5.73 -28.84 3.71
CA ILE A 157 4.93 -28.42 2.56
C ILE A 157 5.55 -29.02 1.28
N ASN A 158 4.71 -29.46 0.35
CA ASN A 158 5.16 -29.85 -0.98
C ASN A 158 5.89 -28.69 -1.68
N TRP A 159 7.03 -28.96 -2.31
CA TRP A 159 7.88 -27.96 -2.96
C TRP A 159 7.12 -27.02 -3.92
N VAL A 160 6.13 -27.54 -4.66
CA VAL A 160 5.30 -26.75 -5.59
C VAL A 160 4.46 -25.69 -4.87
N PHE A 161 3.92 -26.02 -3.70
CA PHE A 161 3.13 -25.08 -2.90
C PHE A 161 4.01 -24.01 -2.25
N PHE A 162 5.21 -24.40 -1.84
CA PHE A 162 6.20 -23.48 -1.29
C PHE A 162 6.62 -22.44 -2.35
N THR A 163 6.99 -22.88 -3.56
CA THR A 163 7.43 -21.95 -4.63
C THR A 163 6.30 -21.03 -5.06
N MET A 164 5.09 -21.55 -5.24
CA MET A 164 3.90 -20.71 -5.54
C MET A 164 3.61 -19.70 -4.44
N SER A 165 3.67 -20.10 -3.17
CA SER A 165 3.47 -19.18 -2.05
C SER A 165 4.55 -18.11 -2.01
N MET A 166 5.81 -18.43 -2.31
CA MET A 166 6.90 -17.45 -2.34
C MET A 166 6.73 -16.43 -3.46
N ILE A 167 6.38 -16.88 -4.68
CA ILE A 167 6.12 -15.98 -5.81
C ILE A 167 4.97 -15.03 -5.47
N CYS A 168 3.89 -15.56 -4.90
CA CYS A 168 2.72 -14.78 -4.53
C CYS A 168 3.05 -13.75 -3.42
N ASN A 169 3.77 -14.17 -2.37
CA ASN A 169 4.25 -13.27 -1.32
C ASN A 169 5.16 -12.16 -1.87
N LEU A 170 6.04 -12.46 -2.81
CA LEU A 170 6.93 -11.47 -3.40
C LEU A 170 6.14 -10.44 -4.23
N CYS A 171 5.13 -10.90 -4.98
CA CYS A 171 4.21 -10.00 -5.69
C CYS A 171 3.43 -9.10 -4.74
N PHE A 172 2.92 -9.66 -3.62
CA PHE A 172 2.26 -8.87 -2.59
C PHE A 172 3.18 -7.87 -1.91
N LEU A 173 4.44 -8.25 -1.63
CA LEU A 173 5.43 -7.33 -1.09
C LEU A 173 5.72 -6.17 -2.07
N ALA A 174 5.88 -6.47 -3.37
CA ALA A 174 6.13 -5.47 -4.40
C ALA A 174 4.95 -4.48 -4.54
N THR A 175 3.72 -4.99 -4.60
CA THR A 175 2.51 -4.15 -4.67
C THR A 175 2.31 -3.33 -3.40
N ASN A 176 2.55 -3.91 -2.22
CA ASN A 176 2.54 -3.21 -0.94
C ASN A 176 3.59 -2.08 -0.88
N CYS A 177 4.79 -2.33 -1.37
CA CYS A 177 5.87 -1.34 -1.45
C CYS A 177 5.51 -0.20 -2.42
N ALA A 178 5.01 -0.51 -3.61
CA ALA A 178 4.60 0.50 -4.59
C ALA A 178 3.49 1.41 -4.03
N LEU A 179 2.49 0.83 -3.35
CA LEU A 179 1.42 1.59 -2.69
C LEU A 179 1.96 2.46 -1.53
N PHE A 180 2.93 1.96 -0.77
CA PHE A 180 3.56 2.71 0.32
C PHE A 180 4.39 3.89 -0.18
N LEU A 181 5.21 3.69 -1.22
CA LEU A 181 5.99 4.76 -1.84
C LEU A 181 5.08 5.84 -2.43
N ARG A 182 3.97 5.44 -3.04
CA ARG A 182 2.96 6.38 -3.53
C ARG A 182 2.27 7.14 -2.41
N LEU A 183 1.98 6.48 -1.29
CA LEU A 183 1.43 7.12 -0.10
C LEU A 183 2.36 8.20 0.42
N LEU A 184 3.65 7.88 0.57
CA LEU A 184 4.70 8.82 0.95
C LEU A 184 4.82 10.00 -0.02
N HIS A 185 4.73 9.73 -1.32
CA HIS A 185 4.74 10.78 -2.35
C HIS A 185 3.51 11.70 -2.25
N SER A 186 2.31 11.13 -2.10
CA SER A 186 1.06 11.88 -1.96
C SER A 186 0.99 12.70 -0.68
N ASP A 187 1.69 12.29 0.38
CA ASP A 187 1.73 13.00 1.66
C ASP A 187 2.76 14.16 1.69
N GLY A 188 3.42 14.44 0.55
CA GLY A 188 4.34 15.56 0.41
C GLY A 188 5.71 15.34 1.06
N PHE A 189 5.96 14.19 1.67
CA PHE A 189 7.26 13.87 2.28
C PHE A 189 8.42 13.81 1.27
N ILE A 190 8.14 13.58 -0.02
CA ILE A 190 9.16 13.47 -1.09
C ILE A 190 9.25 14.75 -1.93
N CYS A 191 8.13 15.46 -2.18
CA CYS A 191 8.12 16.61 -3.08
C CYS A 191 8.68 17.90 -2.45
N ASP A 192 8.62 18.04 -1.13
CA ASP A 192 9.14 19.25 -0.46
C ASP A 192 10.67 19.35 -0.56
N LYS A 193 11.37 18.21 -0.57
CA LYS A 193 12.85 18.19 -0.69
C LYS A 193 13.33 18.41 -2.11
N VAL A 194 12.74 17.72 -3.10
CA VAL A 194 13.23 17.82 -4.49
C VAL A 194 12.91 19.18 -5.08
N THR A 195 11.76 19.78 -4.77
CA THR A 195 11.44 21.13 -5.26
C THR A 195 12.21 22.21 -4.52
N SER A 196 12.42 22.09 -3.20
CA SER A 196 13.24 23.07 -2.45
C SER A 196 14.72 23.01 -2.82
N ASP A 197 15.30 21.82 -3.00
CA ASP A 197 16.72 21.68 -3.37
C ASP A 197 16.95 22.19 -4.80
N ASN A 198 16.07 21.86 -5.76
CA ASN A 198 16.20 22.36 -7.13
C ASN A 198 15.91 23.86 -7.26
N LEU A 199 14.96 24.42 -6.49
CA LEU A 199 14.75 25.88 -6.47
C LEU A 199 15.89 26.61 -5.77
N GLY A 200 16.45 26.04 -4.71
CA GLY A 200 17.61 26.60 -4.00
C GLY A 200 18.82 26.71 -4.91
N VAL A 201 19.16 25.61 -5.61
CA VAL A 201 20.25 25.60 -6.58
C VAL A 201 19.99 26.56 -7.75
N PHE A 202 18.78 26.61 -8.29
CA PHE A 202 18.45 27.56 -9.36
C PHE A 202 18.50 29.02 -8.90
N ALA A 203 18.11 29.32 -7.67
CA ALA A 203 18.16 30.68 -7.12
C ALA A 203 19.61 31.14 -6.91
N GLU A 204 20.46 30.26 -6.40
CA GLU A 204 21.89 30.51 -6.19
C GLU A 204 22.63 30.71 -7.53
N ASP A 205 22.32 29.90 -8.55
CA ASP A 205 22.89 30.04 -9.90
C ASP A 205 22.48 31.35 -10.60
N VAL A 206 21.25 31.84 -10.34
CA VAL A 206 20.74 33.10 -10.90
C VAL A 206 21.37 34.30 -10.19
N GLU A 207 21.52 34.25 -8.87
CA GLU A 207 22.15 35.31 -8.09
C GLU A 207 23.63 35.47 -8.46
N TYR A 208 24.37 34.37 -8.59
CA TYR A 208 25.78 34.39 -9.02
C TYR A 208 25.96 35.05 -10.40
N LYS A 209 25.11 34.72 -11.38
CA LYS A 209 25.18 35.32 -12.74
C LYS A 209 24.84 36.81 -12.77
N GLN A 210 24.01 37.29 -11.85
CA GLN A 210 23.68 38.72 -11.76
C GLN A 210 24.84 39.51 -11.16
N VAL A 211 25.49 38.97 -10.13
CA VAL A 211 26.69 39.56 -9.53
C VAL A 211 27.84 39.61 -10.53
N GLU A 212 28.12 38.50 -11.23
CA GLU A 212 29.17 38.43 -12.25
C GLU A 212 28.93 39.44 -13.40
N LYS A 213 27.68 39.60 -13.85
CA LYS A 213 27.34 40.63 -14.84
C LYS A 213 27.50 42.04 -14.31
N GLY A 214 27.18 42.29 -13.04
CA GLY A 214 27.35 43.58 -12.40
C GLY A 214 28.82 43.98 -12.34
N GLU A 215 29.70 43.06 -11.94
CA GLU A 215 31.15 43.29 -11.87
C GLU A 215 31.77 43.51 -13.25
N LEU A 216 31.38 42.73 -14.27
CA LEU A 216 31.87 42.90 -15.64
C LEU A 216 31.45 44.22 -16.30
N LEU A 217 30.26 44.73 -15.99
CA LEU A 217 29.80 46.03 -16.47
C LEU A 217 30.56 47.17 -15.77
N GLN A 218 30.83 47.02 -14.48
CA GLN A 218 31.55 48.01 -13.70
C GLN A 218 33.02 48.13 -14.11
N ASP A 219 33.66 47.01 -14.48
CA ASP A 219 35.03 46.98 -15.02
C ASP A 219 35.11 47.60 -16.43
N HIS A 220 34.05 47.42 -17.25
CA HIS A 220 33.96 48.05 -18.57
C HIS A 220 33.72 49.57 -18.47
N ASP A 221 32.91 50.02 -17.51
CA ASP A 221 32.62 51.44 -17.26
C ASP A 221 33.79 52.20 -16.61
N ASP A 222 34.72 51.49 -15.96
CA ASP A 222 35.94 52.08 -15.37
C ASP A 222 37.09 52.11 -16.38
N TYR A 223 37.13 51.16 -17.33
CA TYR A 223 38.03 51.19 -18.47
C TYR A 223 37.73 52.38 -19.41
N ASP A 224 36.46 52.59 -19.78
CA ASP A 224 36.04 53.71 -20.65
C ASP A 224 36.21 55.09 -19.98
N ARG A 225 36.34 55.15 -18.65
CA ARG A 225 36.57 56.41 -17.91
C ARG A 225 38.03 56.82 -17.79
N ASN A 226 38.95 55.87 -17.99
CA ASN A 226 40.39 56.06 -17.79
C ASN A 226 41.21 56.09 -19.10
N THR A 227 40.55 56.03 -20.26
CA THR A 227 41.13 56.24 -21.61
C THR A 227 40.61 57.52 -22.25
#